data_AF-A0A0G1JD33-F1
#
_entry.id   AF-A0A0G1JD33-F1
#
_cell.length_a   1.000
_cell.length_b   1.000
_cell.length_c   1.000
_cell.angle_alpha   90.00
_cell.angle_beta   90.00
_cell.angle_gamma   90.00
#
_symmetry.space_group_name_H-M   'P 1'
#
loop_
_entity.id
_entity.type
_entity.pdbx_description
1 polymer ?
#
loop_
_entity_poly.entity_id
_entity_poly.type
_entity_poly.pdbx_seq_one_letter_code
_entity_poly.pdbx_strand_id
1 'polypeptide(L)'
;MKMPKRLPLVILILIVGVLGLGLVQSKYQSFKTQQVDDQKLQEIKELTLASSEDPKYLDHTAQSTKQLREKLCSLTARPSDKRENAVAAVRDFLEMPTAEVEYECNNAFYSLEEDRLIPAKGETYTVGMTYFVVDPATNYVLQVDETPGTWGYKTDGTKSPRA
;
A
#
# COMPACT_ATOMS: atom_id res chain seq x y z
N MET A 1 -23.02 45.39 40.24
CA MET A 1 -22.27 44.13 40.46
C MET A 1 -20.79 44.38 40.23
N LYS A 2 -19.94 44.24 41.26
CA LYS A 2 -18.46 44.34 41.11
C LYS A 2 -17.97 42.99 40.59
N MET A 3 -17.58 42.93 39.32
CA MET A 3 -16.88 41.75 38.80
C MET A 3 -15.62 41.53 39.64
N PRO A 4 -15.39 40.32 40.19
CA PRO A 4 -14.17 40.03 40.91
C PRO A 4 -13.01 40.14 39.90
N LYS A 5 -12.07 41.04 40.16
CA LYS A 5 -10.90 41.36 39.29
C LYS A 5 -10.03 40.15 38.91
N ARG A 6 -10.26 38.97 39.52
CA ARG A 6 -9.52 37.72 39.26
C ARG A 6 -10.19 36.79 38.23
N LEU A 7 -11.45 37.02 37.87
CA LEU A 7 -12.18 36.20 36.89
C LEU A 7 -11.50 36.13 35.50
N PRO A 8 -11.01 37.24 34.89
CA PRO A 8 -10.35 37.15 33.59
C PRO A 8 -9.03 36.38 33.64
N LEU A 9 -8.33 36.40 34.78
CA LEU A 9 -7.05 35.69 34.96
C LEU A 9 -7.26 34.17 35.01
N VAL A 10 -8.32 33.72 35.69
CA VAL A 10 -8.67 32.29 35.80
C VAL A 10 -9.07 31.71 34.44
N ILE A 11 -9.83 32.48 33.65
CA ILE A 11 -10.22 32.09 32.29
C ILE A 11 -8.98 31.96 31.39
N LEU A 12 -8.03 32.90 31.50
CA LEU A 12 -6.81 32.89 30.70
C LEU A 12 -5.91 31.69 31.04
N ILE A 13 -5.79 31.33 32.31
CA ILE A 13 -5.04 30.13 32.75
C ILE A 13 -5.70 28.84 32.24
N LEU A 14 -7.04 28.75 32.28
CA LEU A 14 -7.77 27.60 31.74
C LEU A 14 -7.56 27.44 30.23
N ILE A 15 -7.60 28.54 29.47
CA ILE A 15 -7.38 28.52 28.02
C ILE A 15 -5.94 28.08 27.71
N VAL A 16 -4.94 28.60 28.42
CA VAL A 16 -3.53 28.21 28.25
C VAL A 16 -3.30 26.74 28.64
N GLY A 17 -3.96 26.26 29.69
CA GLY A 17 -3.90 24.85 30.11
C GLY A 17 -4.45 23.88 29.06
N VAL A 18 -5.62 24.20 28.48
CA VAL A 18 -6.25 23.36 27.45
C VAL A 18 -5.47 23.40 26.13
N LEU A 19 -5.00 24.58 25.70
CA LEU A 19 -4.15 24.71 24.51
C LEU A 19 -2.80 24.02 24.67
N GLY A 20 -2.19 24.13 25.86
CA GLY A 20 -0.92 23.45 26.18
C GLY A 20 -1.05 21.93 26.13
N LEU A 21 -2.11 21.36 26.70
CA LEU A 21 -2.37 19.92 26.65
C LEU A 21 -2.62 19.41 25.22
N GLY A 22 -3.38 20.15 24.41
CA GLY A 22 -3.64 19.79 23.01
C GLY A 22 -2.37 19.77 22.14
N LEU A 23 -1.46 20.74 22.33
CA LEU A 23 -0.19 20.79 21.62
C LEU A 23 0.76 19.63 22.00
N VAL A 24 0.79 19.25 23.28
CA VAL A 24 1.62 18.13 23.76
C VAL A 24 1.10 16.79 23.23
N GLN A 25 -0.22 16.57 23.25
CA GLN A 25 -0.83 15.36 22.69
C GLN A 25 -0.59 15.23 21.18
N SER A 26 -0.75 16.33 20.44
CA SER A 26 -0.48 16.38 18.99
C SER A 26 0.97 16.01 18.66
N LYS A 27 1.95 16.62 19.35
CA LYS A 27 3.37 16.31 19.11
C LYS A 27 3.73 14.87 19.47
N TYR A 28 3.16 14.33 20.55
CA TYR A 28 3.39 12.95 20.95
C TYR A 28 2.85 11.95 19.92
N GLN A 29 1.66 12.21 19.37
CA GLN A 29 1.09 11.38 18.31
C GLN A 29 1.92 11.45 17.03
N SER A 30 2.34 12.65 16.60
CA SER A 30 3.20 12.80 15.42
C SER A 30 4.54 12.07 15.55
N PHE A 31 5.19 12.16 16.71
CA PHE A 31 6.45 11.45 16.97
C PHE A 31 6.27 9.93 16.91
N LYS A 32 5.18 9.42 17.52
CA LYS A 32 4.87 7.98 17.49
C LYS A 32 4.61 7.48 16.07
N THR A 33 3.88 8.25 15.26
CA THR A 33 3.64 7.92 13.85
C THR A 33 4.94 7.91 13.05
N GLN A 34 5.78 8.94 13.23
CA GLN A 34 7.08 9.01 12.55
C GLN A 34 7.98 7.83 12.93
N GLN A 35 8.02 7.45 14.21
CA GLN A 35 8.80 6.29 14.67
C GLN A 35 8.32 4.98 14.04
N VAL A 36 7.01 4.80 13.85
CA VAL A 36 6.44 3.62 13.18
C VAL A 36 6.81 3.60 11.70
N ASP A 37 6.76 4.75 11.02
CA ASP A 37 7.14 4.87 9.62
C ASP A 37 8.64 4.60 9.41
N ASP A 38 9.50 5.10 10.31
CA ASP A 38 10.94 4.86 10.28
C ASP A 38 11.26 3.37 10.49
N GLN A 39 10.60 2.71 11.45
CA GLN A 39 10.78 1.27 11.68
C GLN A 39 10.34 0.45 10.46
N LYS A 40 9.20 0.82 9.87
CA LYS A 40 8.67 0.18 8.66
C LYS A 40 9.64 0.34 7.48
N LEU A 41 10.19 1.53 7.29
CA LEU A 41 11.17 1.80 6.23
C LEU A 41 12.45 0.99 6.42
N GLN A 42 12.94 0.92 7.66
CA GLN A 42 14.10 0.10 8.02
C GLN A 42 13.87 -1.38 7.72
N GLU A 43 12.69 -1.91 8.07
CA GLU A 43 12.33 -3.30 7.79
C GLU A 43 12.27 -3.58 6.28
N ILE A 44 11.70 -2.66 5.49
CA ILE A 44 11.67 -2.79 4.02
C ILE A 44 13.10 -2.82 3.46
N LYS A 45 13.99 -1.96 3.95
CA LYS A 45 15.40 -1.91 3.54
C LYS A 45 16.11 -3.23 3.83
N GLU A 46 15.97 -3.76 5.03
CA GLU A 46 16.57 -5.04 5.44
C GLU A 46 16.07 -6.22 4.60
N LEU A 47 14.77 -6.28 4.32
CA LEU A 47 14.20 -7.32 3.47
C LEU A 47 14.64 -7.20 2.02
N THR A 48 14.81 -5.97 1.53
CA THR A 48 15.31 -5.71 0.17
C THR A 48 16.76 -6.19 0.05
N LEU A 49 17.62 -5.86 1.02
CA LEU A 49 19.00 -6.36 1.10
C LEU A 49 19.06 -7.88 1.17
N ALA A 50 18.23 -8.49 2.02
CA ALA A 50 18.16 -9.95 2.10
C ALA A 50 17.77 -10.58 0.75
N SER A 51 16.83 -9.98 0.03
CA SER A 51 16.41 -10.47 -1.28
C SER A 51 17.52 -10.45 -2.34
N SER A 52 18.49 -9.53 -2.22
CA SER A 52 19.59 -9.37 -3.17
C SER A 52 20.87 -10.12 -2.79
N GLU A 53 21.14 -10.29 -1.49
CA GLU A 53 22.44 -10.76 -1.00
C GLU A 53 22.40 -12.16 -0.37
N ASP A 54 21.27 -12.57 0.23
CA ASP A 54 21.19 -13.86 0.92
C ASP A 54 20.86 -14.99 -0.07
N PRO A 55 21.74 -16.01 -0.20
CA PRO A 55 21.53 -17.15 -1.09
C PRO A 55 20.17 -17.85 -0.96
N LYS A 56 19.55 -17.77 0.24
CA LYS A 56 18.24 -18.36 0.54
C LYS A 56 17.11 -17.77 -0.32
N TYR A 57 17.24 -16.52 -0.78
CA TYR A 57 16.19 -15.82 -1.52
C TYR A 57 16.50 -15.64 -3.02
N LEU A 58 17.66 -16.14 -3.48
CA LEU A 58 18.03 -16.07 -4.90
C LEU A 58 17.16 -16.98 -5.78
N ASP A 59 16.68 -18.11 -5.25
CA ASP A 59 15.71 -18.93 -5.96
C ASP A 59 14.31 -18.30 -5.88
N HIS A 60 13.86 -17.70 -6.97
CA HIS A 60 12.56 -17.04 -7.07
C HIS A 60 11.35 -17.98 -6.97
N THR A 61 11.55 -19.29 -7.07
CA THR A 61 10.50 -20.30 -6.96
C THR A 61 10.37 -20.85 -5.54
N ALA A 62 11.42 -20.68 -4.72
CA ALA A 62 11.46 -21.15 -3.35
C ALA A 62 10.39 -20.47 -2.48
N GLN A 63 9.84 -21.23 -1.53
CA GLN A 63 8.83 -20.75 -0.59
C GLN A 63 9.34 -19.57 0.25
N SER A 64 10.63 -19.59 0.62
CA SER A 64 11.30 -18.49 1.33
C SER A 64 11.19 -17.17 0.58
N THR A 65 11.40 -17.20 -0.73
CA THR A 65 11.36 -16.01 -1.60
C THR A 65 9.93 -15.52 -1.79
N LYS A 66 8.96 -16.43 -1.92
CA LYS A 66 7.53 -16.07 -1.96
C LYS A 66 7.10 -15.35 -0.69
N GLN A 67 7.43 -15.91 0.48
CA GLN A 67 7.11 -15.29 1.77
C GLN A 67 7.79 -13.93 1.96
N LEU A 68 9.04 -13.78 1.52
CA LEU A 68 9.74 -12.49 1.56
C LEU A 68 9.03 -11.46 0.67
N ARG A 69 8.61 -11.84 -0.54
CA ARG A 69 7.85 -10.97 -1.45
C ARG A 69 6.50 -10.59 -0.86
N GLU A 70 5.73 -11.55 -0.34
CA GLU A 70 4.45 -11.28 0.33
C GLU A 70 4.62 -10.29 1.49
N LYS A 71 5.69 -10.45 2.27
CA LYS A 71 6.01 -9.53 3.36
C LYS A 71 6.34 -8.12 2.86
N LEU A 72 7.17 -8.01 1.81
CA LEU A 72 7.45 -6.72 1.17
C LEU A 72 6.17 -6.08 0.63
N CYS A 73 5.33 -6.83 -0.09
CA CYS A 73 4.05 -6.36 -0.62
C CYS A 73 3.13 -5.82 0.48
N SER A 74 3.06 -6.51 1.63
CA SER A 74 2.26 -6.08 2.78
C SER A 74 2.78 -4.79 3.40
N LEU A 75 4.11 -4.67 3.53
CA LEU A 75 4.74 -3.46 4.05
C LEU A 75 4.57 -2.29 3.08
N THR A 76 4.72 -2.49 1.77
CA THR A 76 4.60 -1.39 0.81
C THR A 76 3.15 -1.07 0.45
N ALA A 77 2.18 -1.92 0.78
CA ALA A 77 0.77 -1.73 0.47
C ALA A 77 0.21 -0.41 1.01
N ARG A 78 -0.67 0.20 0.21
CA ARG A 78 -1.51 1.30 0.67
C ARG A 78 -2.47 0.84 1.77
N PRO A 79 -2.88 1.76 2.67
CA PRO A 79 -4.01 1.54 3.57
C PRO A 79 -5.24 0.99 2.84
N SER A 80 -6.00 0.11 3.50
CA SER A 80 -7.14 -0.59 2.90
C SER A 80 -8.21 0.37 2.37
N ASP A 81 -8.50 1.46 3.07
CA ASP A 81 -9.44 2.51 2.65
C ASP A 81 -9.05 3.16 1.31
N LYS A 82 -7.75 3.28 1.03
CA LYS A 82 -7.26 3.78 -0.25
C LYS A 82 -7.39 2.73 -1.35
N ARG A 83 -7.17 1.45 -1.03
CA ARG A 83 -7.31 0.32 -1.96
C ARG A 83 -8.75 0.09 -2.38
N GLU A 84 -9.73 0.36 -1.51
CA GLU A 84 -11.15 0.29 -1.88
C GLU A 84 -11.52 1.19 -3.07
N ASN A 85 -10.85 2.33 -3.26
CA ASN A 85 -11.08 3.18 -4.43
C ASN A 85 -10.60 2.53 -5.73
N ALA A 86 -9.48 1.79 -5.68
CA ALA A 86 -9.02 1.02 -6.83
C ALA A 86 -9.92 -0.18 -7.10
N VAL A 87 -10.39 -0.86 -6.06
CA VAL A 87 -11.41 -1.93 -6.18
C VAL A 87 -12.69 -1.39 -6.83
N ALA A 88 -13.17 -0.23 -6.41
CA ALA A 88 -14.33 0.43 -7.02
C ALA A 88 -14.07 0.77 -8.50
N ALA A 89 -12.90 1.29 -8.84
CA ALA A 89 -12.53 1.58 -10.22
C ALA A 89 -12.47 0.32 -11.11
N VAL A 90 -11.97 -0.81 -10.58
CA VAL A 90 -11.99 -2.09 -11.30
C VAL A 90 -13.42 -2.59 -11.51
N ARG A 91 -14.28 -2.50 -10.49
CA ARG A 91 -15.71 -2.87 -10.60
C ARG A 91 -16.46 -2.01 -11.61
N ASP A 92 -16.19 -0.70 -11.61
CA ASP A 92 -16.76 0.26 -12.55
C ASP A 92 -16.28 -0.01 -13.97
N PHE A 93 -14.98 -0.25 -14.16
CA PHE A 93 -14.39 -0.63 -15.44
C PHE A 93 -15.03 -1.89 -16.03
N LEU A 94 -15.38 -2.86 -15.17
CA LEU A 94 -16.05 -4.10 -15.57
C LEU A 94 -17.57 -3.97 -15.71
N GLU A 95 -18.15 -2.83 -15.34
CA GLU A 95 -19.61 -2.66 -15.18
C GLU A 95 -20.24 -3.74 -14.26
N MET A 96 -19.45 -4.24 -13.31
CA MET A 96 -19.80 -5.34 -12.40
C MET A 96 -19.60 -4.93 -10.94
N PRO A 97 -20.62 -4.31 -10.31
CA PRO A 97 -20.50 -3.74 -8.96
C PRO A 97 -20.24 -4.79 -7.86
N THR A 98 -20.57 -6.05 -8.13
CA THR A 98 -20.40 -7.17 -7.18
C THR A 98 -19.20 -8.05 -7.49
N ALA A 99 -18.32 -7.66 -8.43
CA ALA A 99 -17.12 -8.43 -8.71
C ALA A 99 -16.25 -8.55 -7.44
N GLU A 100 -15.78 -9.77 -7.18
CA GLU A 100 -14.78 -10.04 -6.16
C GLU A 100 -13.43 -9.61 -6.72
N VAL A 101 -12.91 -8.50 -6.20
CA VAL A 101 -11.64 -7.92 -6.60
C VAL A 101 -10.65 -8.15 -5.47
N GLU A 102 -9.60 -8.89 -5.74
CA GLU A 102 -8.53 -9.15 -4.79
C GLU A 102 -7.33 -8.25 -5.08
N TYR A 103 -6.69 -7.74 -4.03
CA TYR A 103 -5.41 -7.03 -4.15
C TYR A 103 -4.27 -8.03 -4.05
N GLU A 104 -3.34 -7.99 -5.02
CA GLU A 104 -2.17 -8.86 -4.99
C GLU A 104 -0.97 -8.16 -4.37
N CYS A 105 -0.44 -7.14 -5.04
CA CYS A 105 0.75 -6.43 -4.61
C CYS A 105 0.89 -5.11 -5.38
N ASN A 106 1.78 -4.24 -4.92
CA ASN A 106 2.19 -3.05 -5.65
C ASN A 106 3.65 -3.14 -6.08
N ASN A 107 4.02 -2.32 -7.05
CA ASN A 107 5.39 -2.27 -7.57
C ASN A 107 6.28 -1.24 -6.87
N ALA A 108 5.96 -0.86 -5.63
CA ALA A 108 6.87 -0.05 -4.83
C ALA A 108 8.11 -0.87 -4.43
N PHE A 109 9.27 -0.23 -4.39
CA PHE A 109 10.51 -0.90 -4.01
C PHE A 109 11.47 0.06 -3.33
N TYR A 110 12.35 -0.47 -2.49
CA TYR A 110 13.42 0.31 -1.88
C TYR A 110 14.64 0.33 -2.79
N SER A 111 15.10 1.53 -3.17
CA SER A 111 16.34 1.68 -3.92
C SER A 111 17.52 1.72 -2.95
N LEU A 112 18.40 0.72 -3.04
CA LEU A 112 19.63 0.68 -2.25
C LEU A 112 20.64 1.75 -2.71
N GLU A 113 20.58 2.16 -3.98
CA GLU A 113 21.45 3.20 -4.54
C GLU A 113 21.03 4.60 -4.08
N GLU A 114 19.71 4.88 -4.08
CA GLU A 114 19.15 6.17 -3.68
C GLU A 114 18.79 6.26 -2.19
N ASP A 115 18.98 5.15 -1.45
CA ASP A 115 18.65 4.97 -0.03
C ASP A 115 17.23 5.43 0.35
N ARG A 116 16.24 5.12 -0.52
CA ARG A 116 14.85 5.56 -0.32
C ARG A 116 13.84 4.60 -0.90
N LEU A 117 12.62 4.63 -0.34
CA LEU A 117 11.46 3.94 -0.88
C LEU A 117 10.93 4.68 -2.11
N ILE A 118 10.91 4.00 -3.25
CA ILE A 118 10.28 4.49 -4.47
C ILE A 118 8.80 4.10 -4.43
N PRO A 119 7.88 5.08 -4.55
CA PRO A 119 6.45 4.79 -4.46
C PRO A 119 5.98 3.95 -5.64
N ALA A 120 4.92 3.18 -5.41
CA ALA A 120 4.28 2.39 -6.45
C ALA A 120 3.79 3.28 -7.59
N LYS A 121 4.04 2.84 -8.82
CA LYS A 121 3.44 3.38 -10.05
C LYS A 121 2.25 2.55 -10.53
N GLY A 122 2.08 1.36 -9.95
CA GLY A 122 1.00 0.44 -10.28
C GLY A 122 0.75 -0.53 -9.13
N GLU A 123 -0.52 -0.90 -9.00
CA GLU A 123 -1.00 -1.93 -8.09
C GLU A 123 -1.76 -2.98 -8.87
N THR A 124 -1.46 -4.24 -8.59
CA THR A 124 -2.10 -5.38 -9.25
C THR A 124 -3.31 -5.83 -8.44
N TYR A 125 -4.43 -5.97 -9.14
CA TYR A 125 -5.68 -6.52 -8.65
C TYR A 125 -6.13 -7.67 -9.54
N THR A 126 -6.87 -8.61 -9.00
CA THR A 126 -7.40 -9.76 -9.73
C THR A 126 -8.91 -9.88 -9.61
N VAL A 127 -9.53 -10.29 -10.72
CA VAL A 127 -10.92 -10.74 -10.79
C VAL A 127 -10.92 -12.06 -11.57
N GLY A 128 -11.04 -13.18 -10.86
CA GLY A 128 -10.89 -14.51 -11.46
C GLY A 128 -9.49 -14.71 -12.06
N MET A 129 -9.40 -14.77 -13.39
CA MET A 129 -8.14 -14.96 -14.13
C MET A 129 -7.63 -13.66 -14.79
N THR A 130 -8.30 -12.54 -14.55
CA THR A 130 -7.95 -11.24 -15.14
C THR A 130 -7.23 -10.39 -14.11
N TYR A 131 -6.09 -9.84 -14.51
CA TYR A 131 -5.27 -8.90 -13.77
C TYR A 131 -5.55 -7.47 -14.23
N PHE A 132 -5.60 -6.56 -13.27
CA PHE A 132 -5.76 -5.13 -13.48
C PHE A 132 -4.57 -4.43 -12.82
N VAL A 133 -3.83 -3.65 -13.59
CA VAL A 133 -2.84 -2.73 -13.03
C VAL A 133 -3.52 -1.38 -12.86
N VAL A 134 -3.58 -0.88 -11.64
CA VAL A 134 -4.23 0.38 -11.28
C VAL A 134 -3.17 1.39 -10.83
N ASP A 135 -3.27 2.62 -11.31
CA ASP A 135 -2.45 3.73 -10.82
C ASP A 135 -2.87 4.08 -9.37
N PRO A 136 -1.99 3.95 -8.36
CA PRO A 136 -2.34 4.24 -6.98
C PRO A 136 -2.66 5.71 -6.70
N ALA A 137 -2.21 6.65 -7.55
CA ALA A 137 -2.43 8.08 -7.39
C ALA A 137 -3.81 8.51 -7.91
N THR A 138 -4.25 7.95 -9.04
CA THR A 138 -5.50 8.33 -9.71
C THR A 138 -6.62 7.30 -9.56
N ASN A 139 -6.27 6.06 -9.20
CA ASN A 139 -7.11 4.86 -9.25
C ASN A 139 -7.58 4.48 -10.66
N TYR A 140 -6.94 4.99 -11.71
CA TYR A 140 -7.25 4.58 -13.08
C TYR A 140 -6.65 3.22 -13.42
N VAL A 141 -7.43 2.39 -14.11
CA VAL A 141 -6.95 1.13 -14.69
C VAL A 141 -5.99 1.47 -15.83
N LEU A 142 -4.71 1.13 -15.65
CA LEU A 142 -3.63 1.35 -16.62
C LEU A 142 -3.52 0.20 -17.61
N GLN A 143 -3.76 -1.02 -17.16
CA GLN A 143 -3.58 -2.24 -17.95
C GLN A 143 -4.56 -3.31 -17.48
N VAL A 144 -5.00 -4.14 -18.43
CA VAL A 144 -5.78 -5.34 -18.19
C VAL A 144 -5.09 -6.48 -18.92
N ASP A 145 -4.70 -7.51 -18.18
CA ASP A 145 -4.10 -8.72 -18.73
C ASP A 145 -4.91 -9.93 -18.27
N GLU A 146 -5.17 -10.89 -19.17
CA GLU A 146 -5.64 -12.21 -18.78
C GLU A 146 -4.43 -13.11 -18.54
N THR A 147 -4.48 -14.04 -17.56
CA THR A 147 -3.39 -15.01 -17.37
C THR A 147 -3.02 -15.66 -18.72
N PRO A 148 -1.77 -15.56 -19.21
CA PRO A 148 -1.34 -16.33 -20.37
C PRO A 148 -1.25 -17.81 -19.95
N GLY A 149 -2.28 -18.61 -20.23
CA GLY A 149 -2.32 -19.96 -19.68
C GLY A 149 -3.38 -20.95 -20.15
N THR A 150 -4.15 -20.71 -21.23
CA THR A 150 -5.03 -21.78 -21.75
C THR A 150 -5.33 -21.75 -23.24
N TRP A 151 -4.75 -20.85 -24.03
CA TRP A 151 -4.96 -20.86 -25.48
C TRP A 151 -3.70 -21.35 -26.19
N GLY A 152 -3.78 -22.55 -26.77
CA GLY A 152 -2.87 -22.98 -27.82
C GLY A 152 -3.41 -22.55 -29.18
N TYR A 153 -2.54 -22.28 -30.15
CA TYR A 153 -2.95 -22.20 -31.54
C TYR A 153 -2.98 -23.61 -32.11
N LYS A 154 -4.10 -23.99 -32.73
CA LYS A 154 -4.15 -25.17 -33.61
C LYS A 154 -3.20 -24.94 -34.78
N THR A 155 -2.80 -26.01 -35.47
CA THR A 155 -1.95 -25.96 -36.67
C THR A 155 -2.56 -25.13 -37.82
N ASP A 156 -3.85 -24.84 -37.76
CA ASP A 156 -4.58 -23.96 -38.69
C ASP A 156 -4.61 -22.47 -38.26
N GLY A 157 -3.94 -22.11 -37.16
CA GLY A 157 -3.89 -20.74 -36.64
C GLY A 157 -5.09 -20.32 -35.79
N THR A 158 -6.07 -21.21 -35.57
CA THR A 158 -7.23 -20.90 -34.72
C THR A 158 -6.93 -21.13 -33.24
N LYS A 159 -7.49 -20.27 -32.37
CA LYS A 159 -7.34 -20.37 -30.90
C LYS A 159 -8.12 -21.57 -30.38
N SER A 160 -7.49 -22.40 -29.53
CA SER A 160 -8.12 -23.54 -28.86
C SER A 160 -7.70 -23.65 -27.40
N PRO A 161 -8.59 -24.12 -26.50
CA PRO A 161 -8.19 -24.53 -25.16
C PRO A 161 -7.11 -25.62 -25.28
N ARG A 162 -5.98 -25.47 -24.57
CA ARG A 162 -4.99 -26.53 -24.45
C ARG A 162 -5.49 -27.51 -23.37
N ALA A 163 -5.81 -28.73 -23.77
CA ALA A 163 -6.19 -29.83 -22.88
C ALA A 163 -4.99 -30.32 -22.04
#